data_AF-A0A845CY82-F1
#
_entry.id   AF-A0A845CY82-F1
#
_cell.length_a   1.000
_cell.length_b   1.000
_cell.length_c   1.000
_cell.angle_alpha   90.00
_cell.angle_beta   90.00
_cell.angle_gamma   90.00
#
_symmetry.space_group_name_H-M   'P 1'
#
loop_
_entity.id
_entity.type
_entity.pdbx_description
1 polymer ?
#
loop_
_entity_poly.entity_id
_entity_poly.type
_entity_poly.pdbx_seq_one_letter_code
_entity_poly.pdbx_strand_id
1 'polypeptide(L)'
;MGIIDSISTGYRFVSQRPGLLLLPLLLDALLWVLPRWSISPLLGRLADFYTEMAADPQLAEGSPFALDQMSELLTVFGETSNLAQFLVNGLLYHVPSLLATLPGIKGSHPSVEVDSIGAAGLLSLLFGLAGLLIGATYMNLLAQNLPIGEGPKALTLNILAGRIVRHWLRTIGFLVFFGLGLLMIYIPGVIGVTVLALISPVLGSGALFLFGGLIMVILLYLYFVTTALVLDDLAIGSAVRRSIHLVRKNFWPTVGFVLLTTLISTGMGLLFRQVTQWHTLGVAFATLGNTFIGTGLAMSLLVFYRTRILAMQQQETDSFA
;
A
#
# COMPACT_ATOMS: atom_id res chain seq x y z
N MET A 1 -8.66 24.74 -5.13
CA MET A 1 -8.44 24.09 -3.82
C MET A 1 -6.99 23.66 -3.69
N GLY A 2 -6.37 23.99 -2.56
CA GLY A 2 -5.03 23.54 -2.20
C GLY A 2 -5.01 22.13 -1.60
N ILE A 3 -3.82 21.68 -1.19
CA ILE A 3 -3.62 20.40 -0.50
C ILE A 3 -4.35 20.40 0.85
N ILE A 4 -4.17 21.46 1.64
CA ILE A 4 -4.81 21.61 2.96
C ILE A 4 -6.33 21.59 2.83
N ASP A 5 -6.90 22.29 1.84
CA ASP A 5 -8.34 22.28 1.59
C ASP A 5 -8.86 20.88 1.28
N SER A 6 -8.10 20.10 0.50
CA SER A 6 -8.45 18.72 0.15
C SER A 6 -8.44 17.82 1.39
N ILE A 7 -7.45 18.03 2.27
CA ILE A 7 -7.34 17.33 3.55
C ILE A 7 -8.52 17.67 4.46
N SER A 8 -8.71 18.95 4.77
CA SER A 8 -9.79 19.45 5.61
C SER A 8 -11.18 19.02 5.11
N THR A 9 -11.37 19.04 3.78
CA THR A 9 -12.62 18.60 3.15
C THR A 9 -12.84 17.09 3.32
N GLY A 10 -11.79 16.27 3.16
CA GLY A 10 -11.87 14.83 3.40
C GLY A 10 -12.30 14.50 4.84
N TYR A 11 -11.66 15.11 5.83
CA TYR A 11 -12.02 14.91 7.25
C TYR A 11 -13.44 15.37 7.57
N ARG A 12 -13.88 16.51 7.02
CA ARG A 12 -15.26 16.99 7.19
C ARG A 12 -16.30 16.01 6.64
N PHE A 13 -16.00 15.30 5.55
CA PHE A 13 -16.93 14.29 5.03
C PHE A 13 -16.98 13.03 5.88
N VAL A 14 -15.83 12.61 6.41
CA VAL A 14 -15.76 11.44 7.30
C VAL A 14 -16.49 11.71 8.62
N SER A 15 -16.35 12.90 9.21
CA SER A 15 -17.04 13.26 10.45
C SER A 15 -18.56 13.31 10.32
N GLN A 16 -19.07 13.64 9.13
CA GLN A 16 -20.51 13.63 8.84
C GLN A 16 -21.06 12.23 8.53
N ARG A 17 -20.19 11.24 8.28
CA ARG A 17 -20.57 9.88 7.88
C ARG A 17 -19.73 8.83 8.59
N PRO A 18 -19.92 8.62 9.91
CA PRO A 18 -19.14 7.66 10.68
C PRO A 18 -19.27 6.22 10.18
N GLY A 19 -20.33 5.90 9.42
CA GLY A 19 -20.48 4.60 8.76
C GLY A 19 -19.34 4.21 7.82
N LEU A 20 -18.57 5.19 7.30
CA LEU A 20 -17.40 4.92 6.46
C LEU A 20 -16.24 4.27 7.25
N LEU A 21 -16.24 4.41 8.57
CA LEU A 21 -15.25 3.82 9.47
C LEU A 21 -15.51 2.34 9.74
N LEU A 22 -16.71 1.83 9.43
CA LEU A 22 -17.09 0.46 9.78
C LEU A 22 -16.22 -0.58 9.09
N LEU A 23 -15.95 -0.42 7.79
CA LEU A 23 -15.20 -1.44 7.05
C LEU A 23 -13.75 -1.58 7.56
N PRO A 24 -12.96 -0.50 7.73
CA PRO A 24 -11.61 -0.66 8.28
C PRO A 24 -11.62 -1.11 9.76
N LEU A 25 -12.60 -0.70 10.56
CA LEU A 25 -12.76 -1.20 11.93
C LEU A 25 -13.04 -2.71 11.97
N LEU A 26 -13.91 -3.20 11.07
CA LEU A 26 -14.19 -4.63 10.94
C LEU A 26 -12.97 -5.39 10.43
N LEU A 27 -12.15 -4.79 9.55
CA LEU A 27 -10.89 -5.37 9.10
C LEU A 27 -9.89 -5.50 10.25
N ASP A 28 -9.71 -4.46 11.08
CA ASP A 28 -8.86 -4.54 12.26
C ASP A 28 -9.42 -5.54 13.29
N ALA A 29 -10.74 -5.57 13.52
CA ALA A 29 -11.35 -6.59 14.38
C ALA A 29 -11.14 -8.02 13.84
N LEU A 30 -11.24 -8.21 12.53
CA LEU A 30 -10.97 -9.49 11.86
C LEU A 30 -9.50 -9.88 12.06
N LEU A 31 -8.56 -8.97 11.77
CA LEU A 31 -7.13 -9.20 12.02
C LEU A 31 -6.83 -9.43 13.49
N TRP A 32 -7.63 -8.89 14.42
CA TRP A 32 -7.54 -9.16 15.85
C TRP A 32 -8.00 -10.58 16.23
N VAL A 33 -8.95 -11.15 15.51
CA VAL A 33 -9.43 -12.52 15.78
C VAL A 33 -8.59 -13.58 15.07
N LEU A 34 -8.06 -13.29 13.87
CA LEU A 34 -7.27 -14.27 13.12
C LEU A 34 -6.00 -14.70 13.88
N PRO A 35 -5.63 -15.99 13.80
CA PRO A 35 -4.32 -16.46 14.23
C PRO A 35 -3.24 -15.85 13.35
N ARG A 36 -2.01 -15.80 13.87
CA ARG A 36 -0.87 -15.31 13.11
C ARG A 36 -0.38 -16.42 12.18
N TRP A 37 -0.39 -16.17 10.87
CA TRP A 37 0.11 -17.14 9.88
C TRP A 37 1.57 -16.81 9.58
N SER A 38 2.48 -17.47 10.29
CA SER A 38 3.91 -17.17 10.28
C SER A 38 4.64 -17.99 9.21
N ILE A 39 5.56 -17.34 8.49
CA ILE A 39 6.51 -18.00 7.58
C ILE A 39 7.90 -18.11 8.21
N SER A 40 8.00 -17.97 9.54
CA SER A 40 9.26 -18.08 10.29
C SER A 40 10.08 -19.33 9.93
N PRO A 41 9.50 -20.54 9.79
CA PRO A 41 10.30 -21.72 9.46
C PRO A 41 10.83 -21.75 8.02
N LEU A 42 10.21 -21.01 7.10
CA LEU A 42 10.73 -20.83 5.74
C LEU A 42 11.91 -19.87 5.73
N LEU A 43 11.80 -18.78 6.48
CA LEU A 43 12.85 -17.76 6.57
C LEU A 43 14.02 -18.21 7.44
N GLY A 44 13.77 -19.01 8.49
CA GLY A 44 14.81 -19.66 9.30
C GLY A 44 15.67 -20.58 8.45
N ARG A 45 15.08 -21.44 7.61
CA ARG A 45 15.82 -22.25 6.64
C ARG A 45 16.69 -21.43 5.69
N LEU A 46 16.22 -20.25 5.30
CA LEU A 46 16.99 -19.35 4.45
C LEU A 46 18.10 -18.63 5.24
N ALA A 47 17.84 -18.26 6.49
CA ALA A 47 18.83 -17.68 7.40
C ALA A 47 19.97 -18.68 7.70
N ASP A 48 19.62 -19.94 7.95
CA ASP A 48 20.56 -21.04 8.15
C ASP A 48 21.47 -21.19 6.91
N PHE A 49 20.89 -21.15 5.71
CA PHE A 49 21.66 -21.16 4.46
C PHE A 49 22.68 -20.02 4.37
N TYR A 50 22.30 -18.78 4.72
CA TYR A 50 23.25 -17.66 4.72
C TYR A 50 24.34 -17.80 5.81
N THR A 51 23.98 -18.36 6.96
CA THR A 51 24.90 -18.61 8.07
C THR A 51 25.93 -19.67 7.69
N GLU A 52 25.52 -20.73 7.00
CA GLU A 52 26.41 -21.75 6.44
C GLU A 52 27.35 -21.17 5.38
N MET A 53 26.86 -20.29 4.49
CA MET A 53 27.70 -19.60 3.50
C MET A 53 28.73 -18.67 4.16
N ALA A 54 28.37 -18.00 5.26
CA ALA A 54 29.28 -17.13 6.00
C ALA A 54 30.40 -17.91 6.71
N ALA A 55 30.13 -19.17 7.08
CA ALA A 55 31.10 -20.06 7.71
C ALA A 55 32.12 -20.66 6.73
N ASP A 56 31.88 -20.61 5.42
CA ASP A 56 32.82 -21.07 4.39
C ASP A 56 33.87 -19.99 4.10
N PRO A 57 35.16 -20.20 4.44
CA PRO A 57 36.21 -19.21 4.24
C PRO A 57 36.40 -18.80 2.77
N GLN A 58 36.10 -19.67 1.80
CA GLN A 58 36.25 -19.37 0.37
C GLN A 58 35.13 -18.47 -0.17
N LEU A 59 33.94 -18.55 0.41
CA LEU A 59 32.78 -17.74 0.02
C LEU A 59 32.68 -16.44 0.85
N ALA A 60 33.20 -16.46 2.07
CA ALA A 60 33.21 -15.33 2.99
C ALA A 60 34.23 -14.23 2.62
N GLU A 61 35.22 -14.50 1.76
CA GLU A 61 36.29 -13.55 1.38
C GLU A 61 35.78 -12.21 0.83
N GLY A 62 34.54 -12.14 0.33
CA GLY A 62 33.95 -10.93 -0.24
C GLY A 62 33.25 -9.98 0.76
N SER A 63 32.62 -10.50 1.83
CA SER A 63 31.90 -9.72 2.87
C SER A 63 31.20 -10.65 3.89
N PRO A 64 31.87 -11.13 4.96
CA PRO A 64 31.22 -11.97 5.97
C PRO A 64 30.14 -11.20 6.76
N PHE A 65 30.38 -9.91 6.98
CA PHE A 65 29.43 -9.02 7.65
C PHE A 65 28.08 -8.88 6.92
N ALA A 66 28.06 -8.90 5.58
CA ALA A 66 26.80 -8.79 4.84
C ALA A 66 25.95 -10.08 4.91
N LEU A 67 26.60 -11.24 4.99
CA LEU A 67 25.91 -12.53 5.08
C LEU A 67 25.29 -12.73 6.47
N ASP A 68 26.02 -12.39 7.54
CA ASP A 68 25.50 -12.41 8.90
C ASP A 68 24.33 -11.44 9.08
N GLN A 69 24.47 -10.21 8.55
CA GLN A 69 23.38 -9.23 8.58
C GLN A 69 22.15 -9.74 7.83
N MET A 70 22.30 -10.44 6.70
CA MET A 70 21.18 -11.01 5.98
C MET A 70 20.47 -12.11 6.79
N SER A 71 21.22 -12.98 7.45
CA SER A 71 20.68 -14.03 8.34
C SER A 71 19.87 -13.43 9.50
N GLU A 72 20.41 -12.39 10.15
CA GLU A 72 19.72 -11.68 11.23
C GLU A 72 18.41 -11.02 10.71
N LEU A 73 18.48 -10.34 9.56
CA LEU A 73 17.30 -9.71 8.95
C LEU A 73 16.21 -10.74 8.61
N LEU A 74 16.58 -11.89 8.08
CA LEU A 74 15.64 -12.97 7.76
C LEU A 74 14.98 -13.55 9.01
N THR A 75 15.76 -13.71 10.08
CA THR A 75 15.27 -14.20 11.38
C THR A 75 14.25 -13.24 11.97
N VAL A 76 14.61 -11.95 12.07
CA VAL A 76 13.71 -10.90 12.59
C VAL A 76 12.45 -10.75 11.72
N PHE A 77 12.58 -10.85 10.40
CA PHE A 77 11.43 -10.82 9.48
C PHE A 77 10.54 -12.07 9.67
N GLY A 78 11.13 -13.24 9.89
CA GLY A 78 10.41 -14.47 10.23
C GLY A 78 9.59 -14.34 11.49
N GLU A 79 10.20 -13.83 12.56
CA GLU A 79 9.55 -13.61 13.85
C GLU A 79 8.38 -12.64 13.79
N THR A 80 8.45 -11.62 12.93
CA THR A 80 7.40 -10.60 12.78
C THR A 80 6.42 -10.89 11.64
N SER A 81 6.65 -11.96 10.87
CA SER A 81 5.84 -12.31 9.70
C SER A 81 4.40 -12.68 10.07
N ASN A 82 3.47 -12.24 9.22
CA ASN A 82 2.07 -12.64 9.28
C ASN A 82 1.40 -12.54 7.90
N LEU A 83 1.08 -13.67 7.27
CA LEU A 83 0.43 -13.70 5.95
C LEU A 83 -0.96 -13.04 5.95
N ALA A 84 -1.64 -12.95 7.10
CA ALA A 84 -2.91 -12.23 7.18
C ALA A 84 -2.77 -10.73 6.89
N GLN A 85 -1.56 -10.15 6.96
CA GLN A 85 -1.31 -8.76 6.57
C GLN A 85 -1.63 -8.49 5.09
N PHE A 86 -1.61 -9.51 4.21
CA PHE A 86 -2.02 -9.37 2.81
C PHE A 86 -3.52 -9.04 2.65
N LEU A 87 -4.34 -9.18 3.69
CA LEU A 87 -5.73 -8.69 3.70
C LEU A 87 -5.79 -7.14 3.67
N VAL A 88 -4.71 -6.45 4.03
CA VAL A 88 -4.67 -4.98 4.10
C VAL A 88 -3.98 -4.40 2.87
N ASN A 89 -4.62 -3.41 2.26
CA ASN A 89 -4.12 -2.75 1.04
C ASN A 89 -3.98 -1.24 1.26
N GLY A 90 -3.05 -0.86 2.14
CA GLY A 90 -2.77 0.55 2.47
C GLY A 90 -2.14 1.35 1.33
N LEU A 91 -1.38 0.70 0.44
CA LEU A 91 -0.71 1.38 -0.68
C LEU A 91 -1.64 1.63 -1.87
N LEU A 92 -2.49 0.65 -2.20
CA LEU A 92 -3.31 0.68 -3.42
C LEU A 92 -4.67 1.35 -3.22
N TYR A 93 -5.33 1.03 -2.11
CA TYR A 93 -6.70 1.48 -1.82
C TYR A 93 -6.79 2.30 -0.53
N HIS A 94 -5.65 2.60 0.10
CA HIS A 94 -5.56 3.46 1.28
C HIS A 94 -6.45 3.01 2.43
N VAL A 95 -6.70 1.70 2.54
CA VAL A 95 -7.49 1.12 3.64
C VAL A 95 -6.67 1.24 4.93
N PRO A 96 -7.13 1.97 5.95
CA PRO A 96 -6.40 2.06 7.20
C PRO A 96 -6.47 0.75 7.98
N SER A 97 -5.36 0.35 8.58
CA SER A 97 -5.30 -0.74 9.54
C SER A 97 -4.14 -0.53 10.50
N LEU A 98 -4.44 -0.46 11.79
CA LEU A 98 -3.38 -0.30 12.80
C LEU A 98 -2.64 -1.61 13.01
N LEU A 99 -3.37 -2.73 13.01
CA LEU A 99 -2.80 -4.04 13.31
C LEU A 99 -1.89 -4.57 12.21
N ALA A 100 -2.09 -4.14 10.96
CA ALA A 100 -1.16 -4.44 9.88
C ALA A 100 0.08 -3.53 9.88
N THR A 101 -0.01 -2.31 10.41
CA THR A 101 1.11 -1.36 10.44
C THR A 101 2.00 -1.52 11.66
N LEU A 102 1.47 -2.10 12.74
CA LEU A 102 2.21 -2.39 13.98
C LEU A 102 2.29 -3.90 14.21
N PRO A 103 3.22 -4.61 13.51
CA PRO A 103 3.48 -6.01 13.79
C PRO A 103 3.91 -6.20 15.25
N GLY A 104 3.42 -7.28 15.87
CA GLY A 104 3.81 -7.64 17.25
C GLY A 104 2.90 -7.10 18.37
N ILE A 105 1.88 -6.27 18.09
CA ILE A 105 0.85 -5.92 19.10
C ILE A 105 0.21 -7.20 19.69
N LYS A 106 0.12 -8.24 18.87
CA LYS A 106 -0.43 -9.56 19.18
C LYS A 106 0.62 -10.57 19.64
N GLY A 107 1.68 -10.14 20.32
CA GLY A 107 2.85 -10.98 20.64
C GLY A 107 2.56 -12.32 21.35
N SER A 108 1.39 -12.49 21.97
CA SER A 108 0.95 -13.73 22.63
C SER A 108 -0.15 -14.51 21.89
N HIS A 109 -0.57 -14.07 20.70
CA HIS A 109 -1.62 -14.78 19.96
C HIS A 109 -1.09 -16.09 19.36
N PRO A 110 -1.94 -17.13 19.28
CA PRO A 110 -1.59 -18.39 18.63
C PRO A 110 -1.05 -18.15 17.22
N SER A 111 0.15 -18.67 16.95
CA SER A 111 0.73 -18.69 15.61
C SER A 111 0.55 -20.06 14.96
N VAL A 112 0.15 -20.04 13.70
CA VAL A 112 0.16 -21.18 12.80
C VAL A 112 1.39 -21.02 11.92
N GLU A 113 2.31 -21.97 12.02
CA GLU A 113 3.52 -22.00 11.22
C GLU A 113 3.24 -22.61 9.85
N VAL A 114 3.75 -21.94 8.80
CA VAL A 114 3.57 -22.34 7.41
C VAL A 114 4.91 -22.78 6.86
N ASP A 115 5.13 -24.10 6.83
CA ASP A 115 6.42 -24.70 6.50
C ASP A 115 6.59 -25.04 5.02
N SER A 116 5.58 -24.79 4.20
CA SER A 116 5.60 -25.09 2.77
C SER A 116 5.55 -23.80 1.96
N ILE A 117 6.52 -23.63 1.04
CA ILE A 117 6.55 -22.51 0.09
C ILE A 117 5.25 -22.46 -0.72
N GLY A 118 4.74 -23.63 -1.12
CA GLY A 118 3.48 -23.73 -1.87
C GLY A 118 2.28 -23.30 -1.03
N ALA A 119 2.22 -23.72 0.24
CA ALA A 119 1.15 -23.31 1.15
C ALA A 119 1.23 -21.80 1.47
N ALA A 120 2.43 -21.27 1.72
CA ALA A 120 2.65 -19.84 1.93
C ALA A 120 2.22 -19.03 0.70
N GLY A 121 2.65 -19.46 -0.50
CA GLY A 121 2.27 -18.82 -1.75
C GLY A 121 0.75 -18.82 -1.99
N LEU A 122 0.09 -19.96 -1.76
CA LEU A 122 -1.37 -20.07 -1.90
C LEU A 122 -2.10 -19.17 -0.88
N LEU A 123 -1.70 -19.18 0.38
CA LEU A 123 -2.30 -18.35 1.42
C LEU A 123 -2.08 -16.85 1.15
N SER A 124 -0.86 -16.46 0.76
CA SER A 124 -0.56 -15.09 0.33
C SER A 124 -1.46 -14.66 -0.84
N LEU A 125 -1.65 -15.54 -1.83
CA LEU A 125 -2.53 -15.26 -2.96
C LEU A 125 -3.98 -15.10 -2.51
N LEU A 126 -4.49 -16.01 -1.68
CA LEU A 126 -5.88 -15.95 -1.19
C LEU A 126 -6.14 -14.72 -0.32
N PHE A 127 -5.26 -14.42 0.64
CA PHE A 127 -5.37 -13.23 1.47
C PHE A 127 -5.20 -11.95 0.66
N GLY A 128 -4.27 -11.92 -0.30
CA GLY A 128 -4.09 -10.78 -1.20
C GLY A 128 -5.32 -10.53 -2.06
N LEU A 129 -5.88 -11.56 -2.68
CA LEU A 129 -7.11 -11.45 -3.48
C LEU A 129 -8.30 -10.98 -2.65
N ALA A 130 -8.48 -11.54 -1.44
CA ALA A 130 -9.51 -11.11 -0.50
C ALA A 130 -9.29 -9.66 -0.03
N GLY A 131 -8.05 -9.29 0.26
CA GLY A 131 -7.68 -7.92 0.64
C GLY A 131 -7.97 -6.91 -0.46
N LEU A 132 -7.68 -7.27 -1.72
CA LEU A 132 -8.01 -6.43 -2.88
C LEU A 132 -9.53 -6.26 -3.00
N LEU A 133 -10.32 -7.29 -2.72
CA LEU A 133 -11.78 -7.20 -2.75
C LEU A 133 -12.30 -6.28 -1.63
N ILE A 134 -11.72 -6.37 -0.44
CA ILE A 134 -12.01 -5.47 0.69
C ILE A 134 -11.66 -4.03 0.32
N GLY A 135 -10.47 -3.80 -0.24
CA GLY A 135 -10.04 -2.47 -0.67
C GLY A 135 -10.86 -1.89 -1.82
N ALA A 136 -11.25 -2.71 -2.80
CA ALA A 136 -12.17 -2.31 -3.85
C ALA A 136 -13.54 -1.92 -3.28
N THR A 137 -14.06 -2.70 -2.32
CA THR A 137 -15.31 -2.39 -1.60
C THR A 137 -15.19 -1.07 -0.86
N TYR A 138 -14.12 -0.89 -0.09
CA TYR A 138 -13.83 0.34 0.66
C TYR A 138 -13.85 1.58 -0.24
N MET A 139 -13.06 1.54 -1.32
CA MET A 139 -12.93 2.69 -2.22
C MET A 139 -14.23 2.97 -2.97
N ASN A 140 -15.02 1.96 -3.32
CA ASN A 140 -16.36 2.18 -3.88
C ASN A 140 -17.32 2.82 -2.87
N LEU A 141 -17.24 2.48 -1.58
CA LEU A 141 -18.06 3.11 -0.53
C LEU A 141 -17.65 4.57 -0.34
N LEU A 142 -16.36 4.87 -0.31
CA LEU A 142 -15.87 6.26 -0.26
C LEU A 142 -16.29 7.05 -1.51
N ALA A 143 -16.12 6.47 -2.70
CA ALA A 143 -16.46 7.11 -3.97
C ALA A 143 -17.95 7.46 -4.10
N GLN A 144 -18.86 6.61 -3.62
CA GLN A 144 -20.30 6.89 -3.59
C GLN A 144 -20.67 8.04 -2.66
N ASN A 145 -19.87 8.25 -1.61
CA ASN A 145 -20.10 9.30 -0.63
C ASN A 145 -19.30 10.58 -0.96
N LEU A 146 -18.55 10.60 -2.07
CA LEU A 146 -17.84 11.78 -2.54
C LEU A 146 -18.86 12.79 -3.11
N PRO A 147 -18.97 14.00 -2.54
CA PRO A 147 -19.99 14.97 -2.96
C PRO A 147 -19.51 15.92 -4.07
N ILE A 148 -18.36 15.66 -4.70
CA ILE A 148 -17.75 16.55 -5.70
C ILE A 148 -17.92 15.95 -7.10
N GLY A 149 -18.68 16.64 -7.95
CA GLY A 149 -19.08 16.17 -9.28
C GLY A 149 -20.34 15.30 -9.26
N GLU A 150 -20.78 14.80 -10.42
CA GLU A 150 -21.85 13.80 -10.54
C GLU A 150 -21.43 12.46 -9.93
N GLY A 151 -21.33 12.41 -8.61
CA GLY A 151 -21.13 11.18 -7.87
C GLY A 151 -22.26 10.20 -8.19
N PRO A 152 -21.99 8.89 -8.30
CA PRO A 152 -23.04 7.92 -8.57
C PRO A 152 -24.15 8.04 -7.52
N LYS A 153 -25.38 8.32 -7.96
CA LYS A 153 -26.58 8.23 -7.12
C LYS A 153 -26.59 6.87 -6.41
N ALA A 154 -27.12 6.81 -5.19
CA ALA A 154 -27.21 5.58 -4.39
C ALA A 154 -27.64 4.39 -5.27
N LEU A 155 -26.72 3.45 -5.47
CA LEU A 155 -26.94 2.32 -6.36
C LEU A 155 -27.68 1.22 -5.61
N THR A 156 -28.53 0.49 -6.32
CA THR A 156 -29.06 -0.78 -5.82
C THR A 156 -27.89 -1.74 -5.52
N LEU A 157 -28.00 -2.51 -4.43
CA LEU A 157 -26.98 -3.47 -3.96
C LEU A 157 -26.41 -4.35 -5.08
N ASN A 158 -27.24 -4.83 -6.01
CA ASN A 158 -26.79 -5.70 -7.09
C ASN A 158 -25.88 -4.99 -8.11
N ILE A 159 -26.19 -3.73 -8.43
CA ILE A 159 -25.39 -2.91 -9.36
C ILE A 159 -24.06 -2.55 -8.71
N LEU A 160 -24.08 -2.27 -7.40
CA LEU A 160 -22.88 -2.02 -6.63
C LEU A 160 -21.97 -3.26 -6.57
N ALA A 161 -22.53 -4.44 -6.29
CA ALA A 161 -21.76 -5.68 -6.25
C ALA A 161 -21.07 -5.97 -7.60
N GLY A 162 -21.80 -5.87 -8.71
CA GLY A 162 -21.22 -6.03 -10.05
C GLY A 162 -20.11 -5.02 -10.37
N ARG A 163 -20.24 -3.78 -9.90
CA ARG A 163 -19.20 -2.75 -10.03
C ARG A 163 -17.97 -3.07 -9.18
N ILE A 164 -18.14 -3.50 -7.93
CA ILE A 164 -17.04 -3.87 -7.03
C ILE A 164 -16.24 -5.02 -7.65
N VAL A 165 -16.91 -6.09 -8.12
CA VAL A 165 -16.25 -7.24 -8.76
C VAL A 165 -15.49 -6.80 -10.02
N ARG A 166 -16.07 -5.91 -10.83
CA ARG A 166 -15.38 -5.36 -12.00
C ARG A 166 -14.13 -4.58 -11.61
N HIS A 167 -14.21 -3.69 -10.62
CA HIS A 167 -13.07 -2.91 -10.15
C HIS A 167 -11.98 -3.82 -9.57
N TRP A 168 -12.37 -4.84 -8.81
CA TRP A 168 -11.47 -5.86 -8.27
C TRP A 168 -10.70 -6.60 -9.38
N LEU A 169 -11.40 -7.12 -10.40
CA LEU A 169 -10.77 -7.80 -11.55
C LEU A 169 -9.87 -6.86 -12.35
N ARG A 170 -10.27 -5.60 -12.55
CA ARG A 170 -9.42 -4.60 -13.24
C ARG A 170 -8.17 -4.28 -12.45
N THR A 171 -8.26 -4.19 -11.12
CA THR A 171 -7.09 -3.96 -10.28
C THR A 171 -6.16 -5.17 -10.27
N ILE A 172 -6.68 -6.41 -10.27
CA ILE A 172 -5.86 -7.61 -10.45
C ILE A 172 -5.13 -7.54 -11.80
N GLY A 173 -5.85 -7.25 -12.89
CA GLY A 173 -5.23 -7.11 -14.21
C GLY A 173 -4.16 -6.01 -14.27
N PHE A 174 -4.42 -4.87 -13.60
CA PHE A 174 -3.42 -3.81 -13.45
C PHE A 174 -2.19 -4.27 -12.67
N LEU A 175 -2.35 -5.00 -11.57
CA LEU A 175 -1.23 -5.49 -10.76
C LEU A 175 -0.40 -6.53 -11.50
N VAL A 176 -1.03 -7.43 -12.27
CA VAL A 176 -0.31 -8.38 -13.13
C VAL A 176 0.48 -7.63 -14.19
N PHE A 177 -0.15 -6.69 -14.91
CA PHE A 177 0.52 -5.91 -15.94
C PHE A 177 1.67 -5.05 -15.37
N PHE A 178 1.42 -4.37 -14.25
CA PHE A 178 2.40 -3.54 -13.56
C PHE A 178 3.55 -4.39 -13.01
N GLY A 179 3.26 -5.53 -12.38
CA GLY A 179 4.26 -6.46 -11.85
C GLY A 179 5.16 -7.01 -12.94
N LEU A 180 4.60 -7.43 -14.08
CA LEU A 180 5.38 -7.87 -15.24
C LEU A 180 6.26 -6.75 -15.81
N GLY A 181 5.71 -5.53 -15.96
CA GLY A 181 6.47 -4.37 -16.40
C GLY A 181 7.60 -4.00 -15.42
N LEU A 182 7.32 -4.07 -14.12
CA LEU A 182 8.32 -3.83 -13.09
C LEU A 182 9.43 -4.88 -13.12
N LEU A 183 9.11 -6.17 -13.29
CA LEU A 183 10.10 -7.24 -13.44
C LEU A 183 10.99 -7.02 -14.67
N MET A 184 10.41 -6.62 -15.79
CA MET A 184 11.14 -6.30 -17.02
C MET A 184 12.13 -5.14 -16.84
N ILE A 185 11.84 -4.18 -15.97
CA ILE A 185 12.74 -3.06 -15.63
C ILE A 185 13.72 -3.45 -14.52
N TYR A 186 13.26 -4.24 -13.55
CA TYR A 186 14.00 -4.58 -12.35
C TYR A 186 15.16 -5.53 -12.62
N ILE A 187 14.95 -6.57 -13.43
CA ILE A 187 16.02 -7.54 -13.72
C ILE A 187 17.23 -6.87 -14.40
N PRO A 188 17.07 -6.11 -15.50
CA PRO A 188 18.19 -5.37 -16.09
C PRO A 188 18.74 -4.29 -15.17
N GLY A 189 17.88 -3.63 -14.38
CA GLY A 189 18.29 -2.59 -13.44
C GLY A 189 19.25 -3.12 -12.38
N VAL A 190 18.91 -4.23 -11.72
CA VAL A 190 19.77 -4.87 -10.72
C VAL A 190 21.08 -5.36 -11.34
N ILE A 191 21.03 -6.01 -12.52
CA ILE A 191 22.24 -6.43 -13.22
C ILE A 191 23.15 -5.23 -13.50
N GLY A 192 22.60 -4.13 -14.00
CA GLY A 192 23.35 -2.90 -14.26
C GLY A 192 23.98 -2.31 -12.98
N VAL A 193 23.24 -2.28 -11.88
CA VAL A 193 23.75 -1.84 -10.57
C VAL A 193 24.89 -2.74 -10.10
N THR A 194 24.74 -4.06 -10.17
CA THR A 194 25.77 -5.03 -9.75
C THR A 194 27.03 -4.90 -10.61
N VAL A 195 26.90 -4.76 -11.93
CA VAL A 195 28.05 -4.57 -12.83
C VAL A 195 28.81 -3.28 -12.47
N LEU A 196 28.11 -2.17 -12.21
CA LEU A 196 28.75 -0.92 -11.81
C LEU A 196 29.42 -1.03 -10.43
N ALA A 197 28.82 -1.78 -9.50
CA ALA A 197 29.41 -2.04 -8.18
C ALA A 197 30.72 -2.83 -8.26
N LEU A 198 30.83 -3.77 -9.21
CA LEU A 198 32.07 -4.52 -9.47
C LEU A 198 33.20 -3.63 -10.00
N ILE A 199 32.88 -2.56 -10.74
CA ILE A 199 33.86 -1.58 -11.20
C ILE A 199 34.30 -0.67 -10.04
N SER A 200 33.33 -0.15 -9.29
CA SER A 200 33.59 0.69 -8.11
C SER A 200 32.37 0.70 -7.18
N PRO A 201 32.56 0.51 -5.86
CA PRO A 201 31.47 0.62 -4.88
C PRO A 201 30.70 1.96 -4.94
N VAL A 202 31.37 3.06 -5.29
CA VAL A 202 30.74 4.39 -5.43
C VAL A 202 29.80 4.45 -6.64
N LEU A 203 30.19 3.83 -7.76
CA LEU A 203 29.33 3.74 -8.94
C LEU A 203 28.12 2.84 -8.68
N GLY A 204 28.32 1.71 -7.99
CA GLY A 204 27.24 0.82 -7.59
C GLY A 204 26.20 1.51 -6.71
N SER A 205 26.65 2.20 -5.65
CA SER A 205 25.74 2.94 -4.76
C SER A 205 25.02 4.11 -5.46
N GLY A 206 25.72 4.85 -6.33
CA GLY A 206 25.11 5.90 -7.15
C GLY A 206 24.05 5.34 -8.12
N ALA A 207 24.34 4.22 -8.78
CA ALA A 207 23.40 3.53 -9.67
C ALA A 207 22.17 3.02 -8.90
N LEU A 208 22.38 2.43 -7.72
CA LEU A 208 21.29 1.98 -6.86
C LEU A 208 20.38 3.14 -6.44
N PHE A 209 20.96 4.28 -6.06
CA PHE A 209 20.20 5.50 -5.73
C PHE A 209 19.36 6.00 -6.90
N LEU A 210 19.96 6.11 -8.10
CA LEU A 210 19.24 6.53 -9.30
C LEU A 210 18.14 5.55 -9.70
N PHE A 211 18.41 4.24 -9.60
CA PHE A 211 17.45 3.20 -9.90
C PHE A 211 16.27 3.23 -8.92
N GLY A 212 16.53 3.36 -7.61
CA GLY A 212 15.50 3.56 -6.60
C GLY A 212 14.67 4.83 -6.84
N GLY A 213 15.33 5.93 -7.21
CA GLY A 213 14.67 7.18 -7.60
C GLY A 213 13.78 7.01 -8.83
N LEU A 214 14.20 6.26 -9.85
CA LEU A 214 13.39 5.94 -11.02
C LEU A 214 12.14 5.15 -10.65
N ILE A 215 12.27 4.11 -9.81
CA ILE A 215 11.12 3.34 -9.31
C ILE A 215 10.17 4.23 -8.53
N MET A 216 10.69 5.10 -7.65
CA MET A 216 9.88 6.06 -6.89
C MET A 216 9.09 6.99 -7.83
N VAL A 217 9.72 7.52 -8.88
CA VAL A 217 9.05 8.35 -9.87
C VAL A 217 7.96 7.57 -10.60
N ILE A 218 8.23 6.35 -11.06
CA ILE A 218 7.22 5.49 -11.70
C ILE A 218 6.01 5.29 -10.78
N LEU A 219 6.25 4.96 -9.50
CA LEU A 219 5.18 4.80 -8.50
C LEU A 219 4.39 6.09 -8.29
N LEU A 220 5.05 7.25 -8.25
CA LEU A 220 4.39 8.54 -8.13
C LEU A 220 3.45 8.81 -9.32
N TYR A 221 3.89 8.52 -10.55
CA TYR A 221 3.05 8.67 -11.75
C TYR A 221 1.87 7.69 -11.80
N LEU A 222 1.97 6.55 -11.12
CA LEU A 222 0.91 5.53 -11.04
C LEU A 222 0.06 5.64 -9.76
N TYR A 223 0.35 6.60 -8.88
CA TYR A 223 -0.29 6.75 -7.57
C TYR A 223 -1.83 6.85 -7.62
N PHE A 224 -2.38 7.44 -8.69
CA PHE A 224 -3.82 7.65 -8.84
C PHE A 224 -4.52 6.62 -9.73
N VAL A 225 -3.85 5.54 -10.16
CA VAL A 225 -4.46 4.56 -11.08
C VAL A 225 -5.65 3.86 -10.46
N THR A 226 -5.53 3.40 -9.22
CA THR A 226 -6.63 2.72 -8.48
C THR A 226 -7.80 3.67 -8.26
N THR A 227 -7.52 4.93 -7.91
CA THR A 227 -8.53 5.99 -7.80
C THR A 227 -9.25 6.22 -9.13
N ALA A 228 -8.54 6.28 -10.25
CA ALA A 228 -9.11 6.45 -11.58
C ALA A 228 -9.95 5.23 -12.03
N LEU A 229 -9.50 4.02 -11.69
CA LEU A 229 -10.25 2.78 -11.96
C LEU A 229 -11.60 2.77 -11.22
N VAL A 230 -11.63 3.25 -9.97
CA VAL A 230 -12.83 3.19 -9.12
C VAL A 230 -13.75 4.39 -9.31
N LEU A 231 -13.20 5.61 -9.30
CA LEU A 231 -13.99 6.84 -9.29
C LEU A 231 -14.53 7.19 -10.68
N ASP A 232 -13.75 6.95 -11.73
CA ASP A 232 -14.11 7.29 -13.12
C ASP A 232 -14.53 6.04 -13.94
N ASP A 233 -14.61 4.84 -13.33
CA ASP A 233 -14.90 3.53 -13.98
C ASP A 233 -14.08 3.29 -15.27
N LEU A 234 -12.83 3.76 -15.30
CA LEU A 234 -11.97 3.67 -16.49
C LEU A 234 -11.40 2.26 -16.69
N ALA A 235 -11.11 1.91 -17.94
CA ALA A 235 -10.27 0.76 -18.27
C ALA A 235 -8.81 1.01 -17.87
N ILE A 236 -8.02 -0.06 -17.67
CA ILE A 236 -6.64 -0.01 -17.14
C ILE A 236 -5.77 1.00 -17.90
N GLY A 237 -5.72 0.93 -19.24
CA GLY A 237 -4.89 1.84 -20.04
C GLY A 237 -5.33 3.30 -19.97
N SER A 238 -6.63 3.56 -19.84
CA SER A 238 -7.14 4.93 -19.66
C SER A 238 -6.89 5.46 -18.25
N ALA A 239 -7.00 4.60 -17.23
CA ALA A 239 -6.68 4.95 -15.84
C ALA A 239 -5.19 5.27 -15.67
N VAL A 240 -4.29 4.50 -16.29
CA VAL A 240 -2.84 4.76 -16.31
C VAL A 240 -2.53 6.10 -16.97
N ARG A 241 -3.07 6.34 -18.18
CA ARG A 241 -2.88 7.63 -18.89
C ARG A 241 -3.41 8.81 -18.08
N ARG A 242 -4.58 8.65 -17.44
CA ARG A 242 -5.20 9.67 -16.58
C ARG A 242 -4.33 9.99 -15.36
N SER A 243 -3.80 8.97 -14.68
CA SER A 243 -2.87 9.15 -13.56
C SER A 243 -1.61 9.88 -14.02
N ILE A 244 -1.00 9.44 -15.12
CA ILE A 244 0.21 10.07 -15.66
C ILE A 244 -0.03 11.55 -16.00
N HIS A 245 -1.11 11.85 -16.71
CA HIS A 245 -1.44 13.22 -17.11
C HIS A 245 -1.73 14.13 -15.92
N LEU A 246 -2.47 13.62 -14.93
CA LEU A 246 -2.78 14.33 -13.69
C LEU A 246 -1.49 14.70 -12.93
N VAL A 247 -0.62 13.72 -12.70
CA VAL A 247 0.65 13.90 -11.97
C VAL A 247 1.59 14.80 -12.76
N ARG A 248 1.66 14.66 -14.08
CA ARG A 248 2.51 15.52 -14.93
C ARG A 248 2.08 16.99 -14.86
N LYS A 249 0.78 17.29 -14.96
CA LYS A 249 0.26 18.67 -14.87
C LYS A 249 0.33 19.23 -13.44
N ASN A 250 0.30 18.38 -12.42
CA ASN A 250 0.22 18.78 -11.01
C ASN A 250 1.34 18.13 -10.18
N PHE A 251 2.57 18.13 -10.68
CA PHE A 251 3.68 17.39 -10.08
C PHE A 251 3.93 17.81 -8.63
N TRP A 252 4.21 19.10 -8.41
CA TRP A 252 4.49 19.63 -7.07
C TRP A 252 3.32 19.50 -6.09
N PRO A 253 2.06 19.82 -6.48
CA PRO A 253 0.91 19.53 -5.62
C PRO A 253 0.77 18.05 -5.26
N THR A 254 1.08 17.14 -6.19
CA THR A 254 1.01 15.69 -5.95
C THR A 254 2.08 15.25 -4.97
N VAL A 255 3.33 15.69 -5.18
CA VAL A 255 4.44 15.41 -4.25
C VAL A 255 4.11 15.93 -2.86
N GLY A 256 3.64 17.18 -2.75
CA GLY A 256 3.24 17.76 -1.46
C GLY A 256 2.09 17.00 -0.80
N PHE A 257 1.09 16.54 -1.57
CA PHE A 257 0.00 15.73 -1.06
C PHE A 257 0.48 14.36 -0.54
N VAL A 258 1.30 13.66 -1.32
CA VAL A 258 1.85 12.35 -0.93
C VAL A 258 2.75 12.48 0.31
N LEU A 259 3.63 13.48 0.36
CA LEU A 259 4.49 13.73 1.51
C LEU A 259 3.69 14.06 2.76
N LEU A 260 2.71 14.97 2.66
CA LEU A 260 1.91 15.38 3.82
C LEU A 260 1.05 14.24 4.35
N THR A 261 0.38 13.49 3.47
CA THR A 261 -0.42 12.33 3.89
C THR A 261 0.46 11.24 4.52
N THR A 262 1.63 10.95 3.94
CA THR A 262 2.60 10.00 4.49
C THR A 262 3.13 10.46 5.86
N LEU A 263 3.44 11.75 6.01
CA LEU A 263 3.89 12.33 7.26
C LEU A 263 2.82 12.20 8.35
N ILE A 264 1.56 12.52 8.03
CA ILE A 264 0.44 12.37 8.97
C ILE A 264 0.25 10.90 9.35
N SER A 265 0.18 9.98 8.38
CA SER A 265 0.01 8.55 8.64
C SER A 265 1.12 7.98 9.50
N THR A 266 2.38 8.32 9.19
CA THR A 266 3.54 7.82 9.93
C THR A 266 3.61 8.42 11.33
N GLY A 267 3.46 9.74 11.45
CA GLY A 267 3.49 10.43 12.75
C GLY A 267 2.39 9.93 13.68
N MET A 268 1.17 9.77 13.18
CA MET A 268 0.06 9.23 13.97
C MET A 268 0.26 7.76 14.32
N GLY A 269 0.81 6.94 13.41
CA GLY A 269 1.16 5.55 13.70
C GLY A 269 2.15 5.43 14.88
N LEU A 270 3.15 6.30 14.95
CA LEU A 270 4.10 6.36 16.06
C LEU A 270 3.44 6.73 17.39
N LEU A 271 2.52 7.70 17.38
CA LEU A 271 1.75 8.07 18.58
C LEU A 271 0.85 6.92 19.03
N PHE A 272 0.14 6.28 18.10
CA PHE A 272 -0.74 5.16 18.40
C PHE A 272 0.01 3.93 18.93
N ARG A 273 1.26 3.71 18.49
CA ARG A 273 2.12 2.66 19.06
C ARG A 273 2.32 2.86 20.57
N GLN A 274 2.49 4.09 21.05
CA GLN A 274 2.60 4.36 22.49
C GLN A 274 1.28 4.08 23.21
N VAL A 275 0.14 4.48 22.61
CA VAL A 275 -1.20 4.24 23.19
C VAL A 275 -1.50 2.75 23.31
N THR A 276 -1.05 1.91 22.36
CA THR A 276 -1.28 0.45 22.41
C THR A 276 -0.62 -0.24 23.61
N GLN A 277 0.31 0.42 24.30
CA GLN A 277 0.94 -0.11 25.52
C GLN A 277 -0.03 -0.10 26.72
N TRP A 278 -1.13 0.67 26.66
CA TRP A 278 -2.14 0.79 27.72
C TRP A 278 -3.16 -0.35 27.68
N HIS A 279 -2.67 -1.59 27.56
CA HIS A 279 -3.47 -2.81 27.42
C HIS A 279 -4.46 -2.78 26.23
N THR A 280 -5.45 -3.67 26.25
CA THR A 280 -6.45 -3.85 25.18
C THR A 280 -7.29 -2.61 24.88
N LEU A 281 -7.56 -1.77 25.90
CA LEU A 281 -8.29 -0.51 25.70
C LEU A 281 -7.46 0.48 24.87
N GLY A 282 -6.16 0.56 25.11
CA GLY A 282 -5.24 1.36 24.30
C GLY A 282 -5.27 0.95 22.83
N VAL A 283 -5.28 -0.35 22.55
CA VAL A 283 -5.42 -0.87 21.18
C VAL A 283 -6.75 -0.44 20.54
N ALA A 284 -7.86 -0.51 21.26
CA ALA A 284 -9.17 -0.10 20.73
C ALA A 284 -9.22 1.40 20.39
N PHE A 285 -8.73 2.27 21.29
CA PHE A 285 -8.66 3.71 21.03
C PHE A 285 -7.72 4.05 19.89
N ALA A 286 -6.54 3.42 19.85
CA ALA A 286 -5.58 3.58 18.78
C ALA A 286 -6.15 3.13 17.43
N THR A 287 -6.86 2.01 17.40
CA THR A 287 -7.52 1.47 16.20
C THR A 287 -8.60 2.42 15.68
N LEU A 288 -9.44 2.95 16.57
CA LEU A 288 -10.48 3.91 16.20
C LEU A 288 -9.88 5.22 15.68
N GLY A 289 -8.87 5.76 16.37
CA GLY A 289 -8.16 6.95 15.94
C GLY A 289 -7.46 6.77 14.58
N ASN A 290 -6.75 5.65 14.40
CA ASN A 290 -6.09 5.30 13.14
C ASN A 290 -7.09 5.17 11.99
N THR A 291 -8.22 4.52 12.25
CA THR A 291 -9.28 4.35 11.24
C THR A 291 -9.88 5.69 10.84
N PHE A 292 -10.15 6.58 11.79
CA PHE A 292 -10.63 7.94 11.50
C PHE A 292 -9.62 8.74 10.67
N ILE A 293 -8.36 8.72 11.07
CA ILE A 293 -7.28 9.47 10.40
C ILE A 293 -7.05 8.94 8.99
N GLY A 294 -6.84 7.65 8.84
CA GLY A 294 -6.58 7.08 7.52
C GLY A 294 -7.78 7.15 6.60
N THR A 295 -9.02 7.02 7.11
CA THR A 295 -10.22 7.24 6.28
C THR A 295 -10.37 8.70 5.87
N GLY A 296 -10.02 9.65 6.75
CA GLY A 296 -9.90 11.07 6.41
C GLY A 296 -8.95 11.28 5.24
N LEU A 297 -7.73 10.74 5.32
CA LEU A 297 -6.71 10.86 4.26
C LEU A 297 -7.12 10.15 2.95
N ALA A 298 -7.73 8.97 3.02
CA ALA A 298 -8.27 8.27 1.86
C ALA A 298 -9.39 9.08 1.18
N MET A 299 -10.25 9.72 1.98
CA MET A 299 -11.27 10.62 1.44
C MET A 299 -10.66 11.87 0.81
N SER A 300 -9.61 12.42 1.42
CA SER A 300 -8.83 13.55 0.89
C SER A 300 -8.17 13.23 -0.44
N LEU A 301 -7.71 11.98 -0.65
CA LEU A 301 -7.17 11.51 -1.92
C LEU A 301 -8.21 11.63 -3.05
N LEU A 302 -9.43 11.17 -2.80
CA LEU A 302 -10.52 11.27 -3.79
C LEU A 302 -10.88 12.73 -4.07
N VAL A 303 -10.95 13.58 -3.04
CA VAL A 303 -11.20 15.02 -3.19
C VAL A 303 -10.10 15.68 -4.02
N PHE A 304 -8.84 15.41 -3.70
CA PHE A 304 -7.68 15.96 -4.42
C PHE A 304 -7.72 15.54 -5.89
N TYR A 305 -7.88 14.24 -6.14
CA TYR A 305 -7.98 13.69 -7.49
C TYR A 305 -9.10 14.35 -8.29
N ARG A 306 -10.33 14.33 -7.76
CA ARG A 306 -11.52 14.82 -8.48
C ARG A 306 -11.43 16.30 -8.78
N THR A 307 -10.97 17.10 -7.83
CA THR A 307 -10.86 18.56 -8.01
C THR A 307 -9.88 18.92 -9.12
N ARG A 308 -8.76 18.20 -9.22
CA ARG A 308 -7.76 18.45 -10.28
C ARG A 308 -8.23 18.00 -11.65
N ILE A 309 -8.95 16.88 -11.72
CA ILE A 309 -9.59 16.43 -12.95
C ILE A 309 -10.59 17.46 -13.48
N LEU A 310 -11.48 17.98 -12.62
CA LEU A 310 -12.46 18.99 -13.01
C LEU A 310 -11.78 20.28 -13.49
N ALA A 311 -10.74 20.74 -12.78
CA ALA A 311 -9.97 21.92 -13.19
C ALA A 311 -9.30 21.73 -14.57
N MET A 312 -8.79 20.53 -14.87
CA MET A 312 -8.20 20.20 -16.16
C MET A 312 -9.23 20.19 -17.30
N GLN A 313 -10.44 19.69 -17.04
CA GLN A 313 -11.54 19.67 -18.02
C GLN A 313 -12.06 21.09 -18.32
N GLN A 314 -12.13 21.95 -17.30
CA GLN A 314 -12.56 23.33 -17.45
C GLN A 314 -11.57 24.13 -18.30
N GLN A 315 -10.26 23.98 -18.05
CA GLN A 315 -9.21 24.60 -18.88
C GLN A 315 -9.24 24.14 -20.34
N GLU A 316 -9.55 22.87 -20.60
CA GLU A 316 -9.70 22.37 -21.97
C GLU A 316 -10.91 23.01 -22.65
N THR A 317 -12.05 23.13 -21.96
CA THR A 317 -13.26 23.78 -22.50
C THR A 317 -13.02 25.26 -22.82
N ASP A 318 -12.35 25.99 -21.93
CA ASP A 318 -12.06 27.42 -22.11
C ASP A 318 -11.05 27.68 -23.25
N SER A 319 -10.23 26.68 -23.62
CA SER A 319 -9.27 26.81 -24.73
C SER A 319 -9.88 26.68 -26.13
N PHE A 320 -11.12 26.18 -26.21
CA PHE A 320 -11.88 26.04 -27.46
C PHE A 320 -12.97 27.10 -27.63
N ALA A 321 -13.17 27.98 -26.65
CA ALA A 321 -14.09 29.12 -26.68
C ALA A 321 -13.35 30.40 -27.09
#